data_AF-A0A3P1CWY3-F1
#
_entry.id   AF-A0A3P1CWY3-F1
#
_cell.length_a   1.000
_cell.length_b   1.000
_cell.length_c   1.000
_cell.angle_alpha   90.00
_cell.angle_beta   90.00
_cell.angle_gamma   90.00
#
_symmetry.space_group_name_H-M   'P 1'
#
loop_
_entity.id
_entity.type
_entity.pdbx_description
1 polymer ?
#
loop_
_entity_poly.entity_id
_entity_poly.type
_entity_poly.pdbx_seq_one_letter_code
_entity_poly.pdbx_strand_id
1 'polypeptide(L)'
;MIEQSFKMIEIRYQTALVVPPPYAHFFTIILQPAGDGRLAIDVTMTYTDRDELDEDEITGEGFTGNDDFKWAGHLPSVWEQTVNDLVRKTQLKAFDEEKLSDNQDYFLVTLENKMQGNQSGMPSHRPEWQFLSQELIQAAYEVSGKEKPFEVNYIEINSGARTEVHMTASFSRREVTLETRHSNQTHSKTVPWKELKSMMEVFYGVDYNSEDALTDLPRKSGRYLNLGTPEWYDTSTAIIGDEGAISKLRKLLVRLTQP
;
A
#
# COMPACT_ATOMS: atom_id res chain seq x y z
N MET A 1 17.29 -20.84 8.72
CA MET A 1 16.94 -19.97 9.86
C MET A 1 17.40 -18.56 9.53
N ILE A 2 16.49 -17.59 9.60
CA ILE A 2 16.86 -16.17 9.47
C ILE A 2 17.59 -15.79 10.76
N GLU A 3 18.83 -15.30 10.66
CA GLU A 3 19.55 -14.79 11.82
C GLU A 3 18.94 -13.43 12.20
N GLN A 4 18.16 -13.44 13.30
CA GLN A 4 17.45 -12.27 13.82
C GLN A 4 18.41 -11.19 14.29
N SER A 5 18.38 -10.01 13.64
CA SER A 5 19.26 -8.89 13.98
C SER A 5 18.72 -8.02 15.12
N PHE A 6 17.40 -8.00 15.33
CA PHE A 6 16.72 -7.17 16.33
C PHE A 6 15.90 -8.01 17.34
N LYS A 7 15.59 -7.42 18.49
CA LYS A 7 14.58 -7.93 19.45
C LYS A 7 13.28 -7.14 19.38
N MET A 8 13.40 -5.82 19.25
CA MET A 8 12.27 -4.91 19.16
C MET A 8 12.63 -3.73 18.25
N ILE A 9 11.66 -3.26 17.50
CA ILE A 9 11.72 -2.00 16.75
C ILE A 9 10.50 -1.20 17.14
N GLU A 10 10.69 0.10 17.35
CA GLU A 10 9.61 1.06 17.48
C GLU A 10 9.80 2.16 16.44
N ILE A 11 8.77 2.42 15.64
CA ILE A 11 8.73 3.51 14.67
C ILE A 11 7.67 4.50 15.16
N ARG A 12 8.06 5.76 15.34
CA ARG A 12 7.16 6.86 15.68
C ARG A 12 7.19 7.90 14.58
N TYR A 13 6.02 8.26 14.08
CA TYR A 13 5.83 9.25 13.03
C TYR A 13 4.74 10.24 13.43
N GLN A 14 4.93 11.50 13.05
CA GLN A 14 3.90 12.52 13.07
C GLN A 14 4.09 13.44 11.87
N THR A 15 2.99 13.78 11.20
CA THR A 15 2.99 14.76 10.11
C THR A 15 3.49 16.11 10.60
N ALA A 16 4.12 16.88 9.71
CA ALA A 16 4.46 18.27 9.96
C ALA A 16 3.23 19.09 10.38
N LEU A 17 3.42 20.12 11.19
CA LEU A 17 2.32 20.98 11.70
C LEU A 17 1.56 21.70 10.58
N VAL A 18 2.20 21.93 9.44
CA VAL A 18 1.54 22.55 8.27
C VAL A 18 0.62 21.61 7.50
N VAL A 19 0.62 20.31 7.79
CA VAL A 19 -0.34 19.38 7.19
C VAL A 19 -1.71 19.62 7.83
N PRO A 20 -2.73 20.03 7.06
CA PRO A 20 -4.04 20.32 7.63
C PRO A 20 -4.83 19.03 7.95
N PRO A 21 -5.84 19.09 8.83
CA PRO A 21 -6.87 18.06 8.89
C PRO A 21 -7.60 17.97 7.53
N PRO A 22 -8.17 16.81 7.15
CA PRO A 22 -8.22 15.54 7.88
C PRO A 22 -6.97 14.66 7.71
N TYR A 23 -5.91 15.19 7.06
CA TYR A 23 -4.69 14.47 6.70
C TYR A 23 -3.65 14.41 7.84
N ALA A 24 -3.69 15.36 8.77
CA ALA A 24 -2.82 15.40 9.94
C ALA A 24 -2.98 14.14 10.80
N HIS A 25 -1.87 13.45 11.10
CA HIS A 25 -1.91 12.22 11.89
C HIS A 25 -0.55 11.89 12.52
N PHE A 26 -0.58 10.99 13.49
CA PHE A 26 0.60 10.31 13.99
C PHE A 26 0.36 8.80 14.06
N PHE A 27 1.44 8.03 13.98
CA PHE A 27 1.37 6.60 14.23
C PHE A 27 2.58 6.09 15.02
N THR A 28 2.36 4.98 15.70
CA THR A 28 3.39 4.16 16.32
C THR A 28 3.27 2.72 15.82
N ILE A 29 4.39 2.14 15.40
CA ILE A 29 4.49 0.72 15.04
C ILE A 29 5.54 0.08 15.94
N ILE A 30 5.16 -0.96 16.67
CA ILE A 30 6.08 -1.78 17.46
C ILE A 30 6.19 -3.15 16.80
N LEU A 31 7.41 -3.62 16.56
CA LEU A 31 7.70 -4.89 15.89
C LEU A 31 8.58 -5.77 16.78
N GLN A 32 8.24 -7.05 16.89
CA GLN A 32 9.02 -8.04 17.63
C GLN A 32 9.02 -9.39 16.90
N PRO A 33 10.15 -10.10 16.77
CA PRO A 33 10.13 -11.46 16.25
C PRO A 33 9.36 -12.38 17.19
N ALA A 34 8.37 -13.12 16.69
CA ALA A 34 7.54 -14.00 17.51
C ALA A 34 8.22 -15.34 17.86
N GLY A 35 9.37 -15.63 17.26
CA GLY A 35 10.16 -16.84 17.51
C GLY A 35 9.72 -18.08 16.73
N ASP A 36 8.53 -18.05 16.11
CA ASP A 36 8.00 -19.08 15.20
C ASP A 36 8.17 -18.70 13.71
N GLY A 37 8.93 -17.65 13.44
CA GLY A 37 9.14 -17.09 12.11
C GLY A 37 8.11 -16.05 11.70
N ARG A 38 7.10 -15.73 12.53
CA ARG A 38 6.19 -14.60 12.30
C ARG A 38 6.71 -13.32 12.95
N LEU A 39 6.22 -12.19 12.46
CA LEU A 39 6.49 -10.88 13.04
C LEU A 39 5.30 -10.44 13.88
N ALA A 40 5.47 -10.32 15.20
CA ALA A 40 4.49 -9.65 16.05
C ALA A 40 4.54 -8.15 15.76
N ILE A 41 3.37 -7.53 15.66
CA ILE A 41 3.19 -6.11 15.36
C ILE A 41 2.10 -5.52 16.25
N ASP A 42 2.32 -4.29 16.74
CA ASP A 42 1.31 -3.41 17.33
C ASP A 42 1.32 -2.10 16.55
N VAL A 43 0.18 -1.74 15.95
CA VAL A 43 -0.03 -0.49 15.21
C VAL A 43 -1.04 0.35 15.98
N THR A 44 -0.69 1.60 16.22
CA THR A 44 -1.62 2.64 16.66
C THR A 44 -1.47 3.84 15.74
N MET A 45 -2.57 4.34 15.18
CA MET A 45 -2.62 5.53 14.33
C MET A 45 -3.82 6.38 14.73
N THR A 46 -3.59 7.68 14.87
CA THR A 46 -4.60 8.66 15.24
C THR A 46 -4.52 9.86 14.31
N TYR A 47 -5.66 10.27 13.78
CA TYR A 47 -5.80 11.51 13.03
C TYR A 47 -6.14 12.66 13.98
N THR A 48 -5.53 13.82 13.75
CA THR A 48 -5.62 14.97 14.65
C THR A 48 -6.43 16.11 14.04
N ASP A 49 -6.93 16.98 14.91
CA ASP A 49 -7.54 18.28 14.56
C ASP A 49 -8.77 18.18 13.63
N ARG A 50 -9.41 17.01 13.58
CA ARG A 50 -10.63 16.76 12.79
C ARG A 50 -11.90 17.30 13.43
N ASP A 51 -11.85 17.64 14.72
CA ASP A 51 -12.95 18.30 15.42
C ASP A 51 -13.20 19.73 14.93
N GLU A 52 -12.28 20.29 14.13
CA GLU A 52 -12.46 21.57 13.44
C GLU A 52 -13.21 21.46 12.10
N LEU A 53 -13.41 20.23 11.59
CA LEU A 53 -14.08 19.97 10.32
C LEU A 53 -15.49 19.42 10.53
N ASP A 54 -16.40 19.72 9.60
CA ASP A 54 -17.68 19.05 9.56
C ASP A 54 -17.59 17.65 8.88
N GLU A 55 -18.65 16.86 9.03
CA GLU A 55 -18.69 15.48 8.49
C GLU A 55 -18.63 15.45 6.95
N ASP A 56 -19.19 16.46 6.30
CA ASP A 56 -19.22 16.56 4.83
C ASP A 56 -17.82 16.89 4.29
N GLU A 57 -17.04 17.72 4.99
CA GLU A 57 -15.64 18.00 4.70
C GLU A 57 -14.77 16.74 4.87
N ILE A 58 -14.95 15.99 5.97
CA ILE A 58 -14.19 14.75 6.21
C ILE A 58 -14.50 13.72 5.12
N THR A 59 -15.78 13.47 4.84
CA THR A 59 -16.20 12.46 3.86
C THR A 59 -15.92 12.87 2.43
N GLY A 60 -16.00 14.17 2.11
CA GLY A 60 -15.64 14.73 0.81
C GLY A 60 -14.17 14.51 0.43
N GLU A 61 -13.29 14.48 1.43
CA GLU A 61 -11.85 14.16 1.28
C GLU A 61 -11.57 12.64 1.31
N GLY A 62 -12.60 11.80 1.40
CA GLY A 62 -12.49 10.33 1.38
C GLY A 62 -12.19 9.70 2.73
N PHE A 63 -12.32 10.45 3.83
CA PHE A 63 -12.16 9.95 5.20
C PHE A 63 -13.51 9.60 5.85
N THR A 64 -13.45 9.00 7.03
CA THR A 64 -14.62 8.74 7.88
C THR A 64 -14.44 9.39 9.25
N GLY A 65 -15.52 9.51 10.01
CA GLY A 65 -15.45 10.01 11.40
C GLY A 65 -14.66 9.11 12.37
N ASN A 66 -14.22 7.91 11.96
CA ASN A 66 -13.52 6.96 12.82
C ASN A 66 -12.39 6.22 12.07
N ASP A 67 -11.48 6.98 11.46
CA ASP A 67 -10.34 6.40 10.74
C ASP A 67 -9.19 5.97 11.64
N ASP A 68 -9.19 6.41 12.91
CA ASP A 68 -8.27 5.95 13.94
C ASP A 68 -8.16 4.42 13.92
N PHE A 69 -6.94 3.93 14.07
CA PHE A 69 -6.65 2.52 13.94
C PHE A 69 -5.77 2.03 15.06
N LYS A 70 -6.21 0.97 15.72
CA LYS A 70 -5.42 0.25 16.70
C LYS A 70 -5.55 -1.24 16.48
N TRP A 71 -4.43 -1.92 16.26
CA TRP A 71 -4.42 -3.36 16.06
C TRP A 71 -3.09 -3.98 16.48
N ALA A 72 -3.18 -5.12 17.16
CA ALA A 72 -2.02 -5.93 17.49
C ALA A 72 -2.24 -7.38 17.02
N GLY A 73 -1.20 -7.98 16.45
CA GLY A 73 -1.30 -9.31 15.88
C GLY A 73 0.02 -9.83 15.33
N HIS A 74 -0.08 -10.76 14.38
CA HIS A 74 1.08 -11.40 13.75
C HIS A 74 1.01 -11.30 12.24
N LEU A 75 2.11 -10.89 11.63
CA LEU A 75 2.30 -10.92 10.18
C LEU A 75 3.11 -12.16 9.76
N PRO A 76 2.90 -12.67 8.53
CA PRO A 76 3.66 -13.81 8.00
C PRO A 76 5.17 -13.58 7.95
N SER A 77 5.92 -14.68 7.78
CA SER A 77 7.40 -14.67 7.86
C SER A 77 8.13 -13.79 6.86
N VAL A 78 7.49 -13.47 5.74
CA VAL A 78 8.01 -12.52 4.74
C VAL A 78 8.29 -11.15 5.36
N TRP A 79 7.50 -10.75 6.36
CA TRP A 79 7.66 -9.48 7.07
C TRP A 79 8.85 -9.49 8.02
N GLU A 80 9.05 -10.57 8.78
CA GLU A 80 10.25 -10.72 9.61
C GLU A 80 11.52 -10.65 8.75
N GLN A 81 11.53 -11.31 7.59
CA GLN A 81 12.65 -11.24 6.64
C GLN A 81 12.87 -9.81 6.13
N THR A 82 11.81 -9.16 5.63
CA THR A 82 11.88 -7.81 5.05
C THR A 82 12.40 -6.79 6.05
N VAL A 83 11.93 -6.86 7.30
CA VAL A 83 12.37 -5.97 8.37
C VAL A 83 13.83 -6.24 8.75
N ASN A 84 14.23 -7.51 8.90
CA ASN A 84 15.63 -7.87 9.18
C ASN A 84 16.58 -7.33 8.10
N ASP A 85 16.20 -7.45 6.82
CA ASP A 85 17.00 -6.96 5.69
C ASP A 85 17.17 -5.43 5.72
N LEU A 86 16.13 -4.68 6.08
CA LEU A 86 16.22 -3.23 6.26
C LEU A 86 17.09 -2.85 7.47
N VAL A 87 16.90 -3.52 8.61
CA VAL A 87 17.70 -3.28 9.83
C VAL A 87 19.19 -3.48 9.57
N ARG A 88 19.58 -4.54 8.85
CA ARG A 88 21.00 -4.86 8.56
C ARG A 88 21.74 -3.74 7.82
N LYS A 89 21.04 -2.94 7.00
CA LYS A 89 21.60 -1.80 6.26
C LYS A 89 21.33 -0.44 6.92
N THR A 90 20.63 -0.43 8.05
CA THR A 90 20.21 0.82 8.71
C THR A 90 21.35 1.41 9.52
N GLN A 91 21.52 2.72 9.39
CA GLN A 91 22.31 3.54 10.30
C GLN A 91 21.41 4.62 10.87
N LEU A 92 21.34 4.72 12.20
CA LEU A 92 20.60 5.77 12.87
C LEU A 92 21.50 6.97 13.12
N LYS A 93 21.00 8.16 12.82
CA LYS A 93 21.65 9.44 13.15
C LYS A 93 20.96 10.03 14.38
N ALA A 94 21.72 10.78 15.16
CA ALA A 94 21.15 11.57 16.26
C ALA A 94 19.99 12.42 15.74
N PHE A 95 18.88 12.37 16.45
CA PHE A 95 17.67 13.12 16.17
C PHE A 95 17.48 14.13 17.29
N ASP A 96 17.19 15.37 16.91
CA ASP A 96 17.01 16.48 17.83
C ASP A 96 15.65 17.11 17.52
N GLU A 97 14.66 16.78 18.34
CA GLU A 97 13.28 17.19 18.17
C GLU A 97 13.13 18.71 18.25
N GLU A 98 13.96 19.39 19.05
CA GLU A 98 13.94 20.86 19.20
C GLU A 98 14.36 21.59 17.91
N LYS A 99 15.00 20.89 16.97
CA LYS A 99 15.40 21.43 15.66
C LYS A 99 14.38 21.21 14.55
N LEU A 100 13.27 20.50 14.82
CA LEU A 100 12.21 20.35 13.83
C LEU A 100 11.53 21.70 13.57
N SER A 101 11.34 22.03 12.30
CA SER A 101 10.46 23.14 11.91
C SER A 101 9.03 22.65 11.66
N ASP A 102 8.09 23.59 11.63
CA ASP A 102 6.66 23.33 11.37
C ASP A 102 6.40 22.60 10.03
N ASN A 103 7.36 22.64 9.10
CA ASN A 103 7.30 22.00 7.78
C ASN A 103 7.96 20.62 7.74
N GLN A 104 8.40 20.08 8.88
CA GLN A 104 9.11 18.82 8.95
C GLN A 104 8.34 17.78 9.77
N ASP A 105 8.09 16.65 9.14
CA ASP A 105 7.56 15.46 9.80
C ASP A 105 8.54 14.93 10.86
N TYR A 106 8.02 14.62 12.04
CA TYR A 106 8.70 13.82 13.07
C TYR A 106 8.86 12.37 12.57
N PHE A 107 10.06 11.80 12.65
CA PHE A 107 10.29 10.39 12.32
C PHE A 107 11.45 9.83 13.14
N LEU A 108 11.13 8.99 14.12
CA LEU A 108 12.09 8.36 15.01
C LEU A 108 11.99 6.84 14.93
N VAL A 109 13.13 6.18 14.86
CA VAL A 109 13.24 4.72 14.94
C VAL A 109 14.08 4.36 16.15
N THR A 110 13.53 3.51 17.01
CA THR A 110 14.26 2.88 18.12
C THR A 110 14.47 1.40 17.79
N LEU A 111 15.72 0.96 17.82
CA LEU A 111 16.14 -0.42 17.57
C LEU A 111 16.74 -1.01 18.84
N GLU A 112 16.16 -2.08 19.37
CA GLU A 112 16.82 -2.95 20.33
C GLU A 112 17.51 -4.09 19.59
N ASN A 113 18.84 -4.00 19.49
CA ASN A 113 19.67 -5.04 18.87
C ASN A 113 20.20 -6.01 19.93
N LYS A 114 20.29 -7.30 19.60
CA LYS A 114 20.85 -8.32 20.53
C LYS A 114 22.30 -8.04 20.93
N MET A 115 23.08 -7.38 20.06
CA MET A 115 24.52 -7.15 20.25
C MET A 115 24.88 -5.72 20.69
N GLN A 116 24.10 -4.71 20.31
CA GLN A 116 24.48 -3.29 20.47
C GLN A 116 23.60 -2.52 21.47
N GLY A 117 22.63 -3.19 22.10
CA GLY A 117 21.68 -2.55 23.01
C GLY A 117 20.66 -1.70 22.26
N ASN A 118 20.04 -0.75 22.98
CA ASN A 118 19.03 0.15 22.43
C ASN A 118 19.69 1.35 21.75
N GLN A 119 19.33 1.58 20.49
CA GLN A 119 19.73 2.75 19.71
C GLN A 119 18.48 3.46 19.23
N SER A 120 18.46 4.78 19.27
CA SER A 120 17.34 5.57 18.75
C SER A 120 17.85 6.74 17.92
N GLY A 121 17.12 7.08 16.87
CA GLY A 121 17.48 8.17 15.98
C GLY A 121 16.70 8.16 14.67
N MET A 122 17.03 9.10 13.79
CA MET A 122 16.46 9.14 12.45
C MET A 122 17.26 8.23 11.51
N PRO A 123 16.63 7.33 10.75
CA PRO A 123 17.34 6.48 9.80
C PRO A 123 17.97 7.30 8.67
N SER A 124 19.20 6.95 8.29
CA SER A 124 19.92 7.60 7.19
C SER A 124 19.20 7.46 5.83
N HIS A 125 18.46 6.37 5.64
CA HIS A 125 17.61 6.11 4.48
C HIS A 125 16.12 6.20 4.85
N ARG A 126 15.71 7.37 5.33
CA ARG A 126 14.33 7.64 5.78
C ARG A 126 13.23 7.19 4.81
N PRO A 127 13.32 7.40 3.48
CA PRO A 127 12.26 6.96 2.57
C PRO A 127 11.98 5.45 2.62
N GLU A 128 13.00 4.60 2.80
CA GLU A 128 12.79 3.15 2.88
C GLU A 128 12.02 2.75 4.14
N TRP A 129 12.28 3.42 5.26
CA TRP A 129 11.55 3.21 6.50
C TRP A 129 10.12 3.74 6.44
N GLN A 130 9.89 4.86 5.75
CA GLN A 130 8.55 5.38 5.50
C GLN A 130 7.74 4.41 4.61
N PHE A 131 8.34 3.90 3.51
CA PHE A 131 7.70 2.88 2.70
C PHE A 131 7.40 1.61 3.50
N LEU A 132 8.36 1.11 4.28
CA LEU A 132 8.13 -0.05 5.14
C LEU A 132 6.96 0.19 6.11
N SER A 133 6.89 1.37 6.73
CA SER A 133 5.82 1.73 7.67
C SER A 133 4.45 1.69 7.00
N GLN A 134 4.34 2.27 5.81
CA GLN A 134 3.11 2.23 5.00
C GLN A 134 2.72 0.80 4.65
N GLU A 135 3.66 -0.02 4.16
CA GLU A 135 3.34 -1.41 3.80
C GLU A 135 2.96 -2.26 5.03
N LEU A 136 3.56 -2.02 6.20
CA LEU A 136 3.20 -2.70 7.46
C LEU A 136 1.80 -2.32 7.95
N ILE A 137 1.43 -1.04 7.86
CA ILE A 137 0.07 -0.58 8.17
C ILE A 137 -0.94 -1.23 7.22
N GLN A 138 -0.66 -1.26 5.93
CA GLN A 138 -1.49 -1.93 4.93
C GLN A 138 -1.62 -3.45 5.19
N ALA A 139 -0.52 -4.11 5.56
CA ALA A 139 -0.56 -5.52 5.95
C ALA A 139 -1.40 -5.75 7.22
N ALA A 140 -1.36 -4.81 8.18
CA ALA A 140 -2.21 -4.86 9.37
C ALA A 140 -3.69 -4.64 9.03
N TYR A 141 -4.02 -3.73 8.12
CA TYR A 141 -5.38 -3.55 7.61
C TYR A 141 -5.93 -4.81 6.94
N GLU A 142 -5.14 -5.45 6.08
CA GLU A 142 -5.54 -6.71 5.45
C GLU A 142 -5.78 -7.85 6.46
N VAL A 143 -4.84 -8.06 7.39
CA VAL A 143 -4.92 -9.18 8.35
C VAL A 143 -6.01 -8.97 9.39
N SER A 144 -6.25 -7.71 9.79
CA SER A 144 -7.35 -7.35 10.68
C SER A 144 -8.73 -7.44 10.02
N GLY A 145 -8.78 -7.52 8.68
CA GLY A 145 -10.01 -7.49 7.90
C GLY A 145 -10.62 -6.10 7.74
N LYS A 146 -9.88 -5.03 8.09
CA LYS A 146 -10.30 -3.65 7.87
C LYS A 146 -10.32 -3.32 6.38
N GLU A 147 -9.36 -3.83 5.61
CA GLU A 147 -9.28 -3.66 4.16
C GLU A 147 -9.08 -4.99 3.44
N LYS A 148 -9.46 -5.03 2.17
CA LYS A 148 -9.15 -6.15 1.27
C LYS A 148 -7.83 -5.88 0.54
N PRO A 149 -7.16 -6.93 0.03
CA PRO A 149 -6.04 -6.76 -0.90
C PRO A 149 -6.42 -5.84 -2.08
N PHE A 150 -5.41 -5.15 -2.62
CA PHE A 150 -5.60 -4.35 -3.82
C PHE A 150 -5.88 -5.25 -5.02
N GLU A 151 -6.96 -4.97 -5.75
CA GLU A 151 -7.40 -5.76 -6.89
C GLU A 151 -7.50 -4.92 -8.15
N VAL A 152 -7.07 -5.48 -9.27
CA VAL A 152 -7.33 -4.93 -10.60
C VAL A 152 -7.84 -6.03 -11.51
N ASN A 153 -8.99 -5.79 -12.11
CA ASN A 153 -9.59 -6.66 -13.10
C ASN A 153 -9.54 -5.99 -14.46
N TYR A 154 -9.01 -6.69 -15.46
CA TYR A 154 -8.99 -6.22 -16.84
C TYR A 154 -9.65 -7.25 -17.75
N ILE A 155 -10.55 -6.79 -18.62
CA ILE A 155 -11.25 -7.64 -19.58
C ILE A 155 -11.05 -7.08 -20.98
N GLU A 156 -10.66 -7.93 -21.92
CA GLU A 156 -10.66 -7.64 -23.35
C GLU A 156 -11.62 -8.59 -24.08
N ILE A 157 -12.59 -8.03 -24.79
CA ILE A 157 -13.60 -8.76 -25.57
C ILE A 157 -13.44 -8.39 -27.03
N ASN A 158 -13.04 -9.36 -27.87
CA ASN A 158 -12.84 -9.16 -29.31
C ASN A 158 -13.49 -10.31 -30.08
N SER A 159 -14.48 -10.00 -30.92
CA SER A 159 -15.12 -10.96 -31.84
C SER A 159 -15.52 -12.30 -31.19
N GLY A 160 -16.03 -12.23 -29.95
CA GLY A 160 -16.46 -13.39 -29.16
C GLY A 160 -15.36 -14.07 -28.34
N ALA A 161 -14.09 -13.73 -28.54
CA ALA A 161 -13.00 -14.14 -27.64
C ALA A 161 -12.93 -13.20 -26.43
N ARG A 162 -12.72 -13.78 -25.26
CA ARG A 162 -12.63 -13.07 -23.98
C ARG A 162 -11.33 -13.43 -23.28
N THR A 163 -10.57 -12.38 -22.97
CA THR A 163 -9.37 -12.44 -22.13
C THR A 163 -9.65 -11.70 -20.85
N GLU A 164 -9.38 -12.33 -19.72
CA GLU A 164 -9.50 -11.72 -18.40
C GLU A 164 -8.14 -11.75 -17.72
N VAL A 165 -7.81 -10.68 -17.00
CA VAL A 165 -6.71 -10.64 -16.05
C VAL A 165 -7.29 -10.24 -14.70
N HIS A 166 -6.99 -11.02 -13.68
CA HIS A 166 -7.22 -10.67 -12.28
C HIS A 166 -5.85 -10.49 -11.62
N MET A 167 -5.56 -9.26 -11.21
CA MET A 167 -4.39 -8.94 -10.40
C MET A 167 -4.83 -8.77 -8.95
N THR A 168 -4.12 -9.42 -8.05
CA THR A 168 -4.27 -9.23 -6.60
C THR A 168 -2.91 -8.88 -6.03
N ALA A 169 -2.82 -7.77 -5.30
CA ALA A 169 -1.64 -7.42 -4.52
C ALA A 169 -2.01 -7.50 -3.04
N SER A 170 -1.40 -8.47 -2.34
CA SER A 170 -1.62 -8.68 -0.92
C SER A 170 -0.40 -8.21 -0.14
N PHE A 171 -0.58 -7.17 0.67
CA PHE A 171 0.41 -6.68 1.62
C PHE A 171 0.65 -7.70 2.74
N SER A 172 -0.39 -8.38 3.23
CA SER A 172 -0.23 -9.41 4.26
C SER A 172 0.73 -10.52 3.84
N ARG A 173 0.69 -10.93 2.55
CA ARG A 173 1.61 -11.92 1.96
C ARG A 173 2.83 -11.31 1.27
N ARG A 174 2.83 -9.99 1.08
CA ARG A 174 3.81 -9.23 0.31
C ARG A 174 4.06 -9.84 -1.07
N GLU A 175 2.95 -10.16 -1.75
CA GLU A 175 2.92 -10.85 -3.04
C GLU A 175 1.94 -10.18 -4.01
N VAL A 176 2.30 -10.15 -5.31
CA VAL A 176 1.38 -9.80 -6.39
C VAL A 176 1.14 -11.04 -7.25
N THR A 177 -0.11 -11.46 -7.37
CA THR A 177 -0.53 -12.58 -8.23
C THR A 177 -1.30 -12.05 -9.44
N LEU A 178 -1.01 -12.62 -10.60
CA LEU A 178 -1.75 -12.41 -11.84
C LEU A 178 -2.36 -13.73 -12.30
N GLU A 179 -3.68 -13.76 -12.41
CA GLU A 179 -4.43 -14.84 -13.05
C GLU A 179 -4.95 -14.34 -14.39
N THR A 180 -4.48 -14.94 -15.49
CA THR A 180 -4.93 -14.63 -16.84
C THR A 180 -5.77 -15.78 -17.38
N ARG A 181 -6.99 -15.49 -17.79
CA ARG A 181 -7.93 -16.44 -18.40
C ARG A 181 -8.12 -16.12 -19.87
N HIS A 182 -7.86 -17.11 -20.73
CA HIS A 182 -8.10 -17.05 -22.16
C HIS A 182 -9.00 -18.21 -22.57
N SER A 183 -10.27 -17.94 -22.86
CA SER A 183 -11.28 -18.98 -23.17
C SER A 183 -11.34 -20.09 -22.11
N ASN A 184 -10.68 -21.23 -22.32
CA ASN A 184 -10.66 -22.39 -21.41
C ASN A 184 -9.31 -22.61 -20.70
N GLN A 185 -8.33 -21.72 -20.89
CA GLN A 185 -7.02 -21.82 -20.25
C GLN A 185 -6.88 -20.74 -19.19
N THR A 186 -6.43 -21.16 -18.00
CA THR A 186 -6.08 -20.26 -16.90
C THR A 186 -4.60 -20.40 -16.63
N HIS A 187 -3.88 -19.28 -16.63
CA HIS A 187 -2.48 -19.21 -16.25
C HIS A 187 -2.35 -18.30 -15.03
N SER A 188 -1.56 -18.71 -14.05
CA SER A 188 -1.28 -17.90 -12.86
C SER A 188 0.22 -17.72 -12.71
N LYS A 189 0.64 -16.49 -12.41
CA LYS A 189 2.04 -16.15 -12.11
C LYS A 189 2.16 -15.15 -10.99
N THR A 190 3.28 -15.18 -10.28
CA THR A 190 3.65 -14.17 -9.30
C THR A 190 4.50 -13.09 -9.96
N VAL A 191 4.20 -11.83 -9.68
CA VAL A 191 4.99 -10.67 -10.12
C VAL A 191 5.89 -10.23 -8.97
N PRO A 192 7.15 -9.80 -9.23
CA PRO A 192 8.01 -9.26 -8.18
C PRO A 192 7.33 -8.09 -7.45
N TRP A 193 7.24 -8.19 -6.11
CA TRP A 193 6.57 -7.18 -5.26
C TRP A 193 7.05 -5.74 -5.53
N LYS A 194 8.34 -5.55 -5.84
CA LYS A 194 8.92 -4.25 -6.18
C LYS A 194 8.27 -3.55 -7.38
N GLU A 195 7.58 -4.29 -8.25
CA GLU A 195 6.84 -3.73 -9.39
C GLU A 195 5.46 -3.19 -8.98
N LEU A 196 4.93 -3.54 -7.81
CA LEU A 196 3.60 -3.10 -7.38
C LEU A 196 3.48 -1.58 -7.41
N LYS A 197 4.45 -0.88 -6.83
CA LYS A 197 4.44 0.59 -6.75
C LYS A 197 4.32 1.24 -8.13
N SER A 198 5.14 0.82 -9.09
CA SER A 198 5.09 1.39 -10.43
C SER A 198 3.81 1.02 -11.18
N MET A 199 3.19 -0.13 -10.87
CA MET A 199 1.87 -0.47 -11.40
C MET A 199 0.77 0.40 -10.80
N MET A 200 0.76 0.60 -9.47
CA MET A 200 -0.19 1.48 -8.79
C MET A 200 -0.08 2.93 -9.29
N GLU A 201 1.13 3.45 -9.46
CA GLU A 201 1.37 4.78 -10.04
C GLU A 201 0.78 4.93 -11.45
N VAL A 202 0.70 3.84 -12.22
CA VAL A 202 0.10 3.86 -13.56
C VAL A 202 -1.42 3.76 -13.49
N PHE A 203 -1.97 2.94 -12.60
CA PHE A 203 -3.42 2.85 -12.41
C PHE A 203 -4.00 4.16 -11.86
N TYR A 204 -3.41 4.71 -10.81
CA TYR A 204 -3.86 5.97 -10.20
C TYR A 204 -3.25 7.22 -10.83
N GLY A 205 -2.51 7.07 -11.95
CA GLY A 205 -1.95 8.19 -12.70
C GLY A 205 -2.90 8.80 -13.72
N VAL A 206 -4.13 8.29 -13.81
CA VAL A 206 -5.21 8.79 -14.66
C VAL A 206 -6.49 8.91 -13.83
N ASP A 207 -7.41 9.74 -14.30
CA ASP A 207 -8.75 9.86 -13.75
C ASP A 207 -9.72 8.93 -14.48
N TYR A 208 -10.77 8.52 -13.78
CA TYR A 208 -11.78 7.60 -14.27
C TYR A 208 -13.15 8.27 -14.25
N ASN A 209 -13.80 8.37 -15.41
CA ASN A 209 -15.14 8.97 -15.47
C ASN A 209 -16.18 8.02 -14.88
N SER A 210 -16.66 8.32 -13.68
CA SER A 210 -17.69 7.54 -12.99
C SER A 210 -19.05 7.63 -13.68
N GLU A 211 -19.35 8.71 -14.42
CA GLU A 211 -20.61 8.84 -15.17
C GLU A 211 -20.70 7.85 -16.34
N ASP A 212 -19.55 7.48 -16.92
CA ASP A 212 -19.45 6.52 -18.02
C ASP A 212 -19.20 5.08 -17.55
N ALA A 213 -19.11 4.86 -16.22
CA ALA A 213 -18.82 3.56 -15.65
C ALA A 213 -19.99 2.59 -15.80
N LEU A 214 -19.67 1.34 -16.10
CA LEU A 214 -20.62 0.24 -16.09
C LEU A 214 -20.65 -0.38 -14.68
N THR A 215 -21.83 -0.67 -14.15
CA THR A 215 -21.99 -1.36 -12.86
C THR A 215 -22.09 -2.89 -13.02
N ASP A 216 -22.47 -3.34 -14.22
CA ASP A 216 -22.54 -4.75 -14.58
C ASP A 216 -21.27 -5.21 -15.32
N LEU A 217 -20.96 -6.49 -15.17
CA LEU A 217 -19.85 -7.15 -15.87
C LEU A 217 -19.95 -6.93 -17.40
N PRO A 218 -18.92 -6.35 -18.05
CA PRO A 218 -18.94 -6.04 -19.48
C PRO A 218 -19.15 -7.27 -20.36
N ARG A 219 -19.97 -7.11 -21.40
CA ARG A 219 -20.30 -8.17 -22.40
C ARG A 219 -20.09 -7.76 -23.85
N LYS A 220 -19.99 -6.45 -24.11
CA LYS A 220 -19.78 -5.91 -25.46
C LYS A 220 -18.30 -5.97 -25.81
N SER A 221 -18.00 -5.95 -27.11
CA SER A 221 -16.61 -5.82 -27.57
C SER A 221 -16.00 -4.54 -27.03
N GLY A 222 -14.78 -4.63 -26.49
CA GLY A 222 -14.14 -3.51 -25.81
C GLY A 222 -13.07 -3.95 -24.83
N ARG A 223 -12.51 -2.96 -24.12
CA ARG A 223 -11.46 -3.15 -23.12
C ARG A 223 -11.87 -2.44 -21.85
N TYR A 224 -12.03 -3.19 -20.78
CA TYR A 224 -12.63 -2.72 -19.55
C TYR A 224 -11.68 -2.92 -18.38
N LEU A 225 -11.59 -1.92 -17.52
CA LEU A 225 -10.77 -1.93 -16.31
C LEU A 225 -11.65 -1.74 -15.09
N ASN A 226 -11.36 -2.47 -14.03
CA ASN A 226 -12.00 -2.35 -12.73
C ASN A 226 -10.89 -2.37 -11.65
N LEU A 227 -10.98 -1.47 -10.68
CA LEU A 227 -9.94 -1.24 -9.68
C LEU A 227 -10.34 -1.77 -8.29
N GLY A 228 -11.08 -2.89 -8.25
CA GLY A 228 -11.56 -3.48 -7.00
C GLY A 228 -12.84 -2.83 -6.45
N THR A 229 -13.47 -1.94 -7.22
CA THR A 229 -14.76 -1.31 -6.91
C THR A 229 -15.91 -1.99 -7.69
N PRO A 230 -17.17 -1.59 -7.55
CA PRO A 230 -18.26 -2.09 -8.42
C PRO A 230 -18.15 -1.64 -9.89
N GLU A 231 -17.47 -0.54 -10.16
CA GLU A 231 -17.41 0.12 -11.46
C GLU A 231 -16.45 -0.54 -12.46
N TRP A 232 -16.87 -0.60 -13.72
CA TRP A 232 -16.06 -0.99 -14.86
C TRP A 232 -15.92 0.17 -15.84
N TYR A 233 -14.69 0.56 -16.14
CA TYR A 233 -14.36 1.67 -17.01
C TYR A 233 -13.95 1.17 -18.39
N ASP A 234 -14.64 1.63 -19.43
CA ASP A 234 -14.18 1.41 -20.81
C ASP A 234 -12.91 2.23 -21.06
N THR A 235 -11.79 1.54 -21.28
CA THR A 235 -10.46 2.17 -21.41
C THR A 235 -10.31 3.05 -22.65
N SER A 236 -11.30 3.03 -23.56
CA SER A 236 -11.33 3.88 -24.76
C SER A 236 -12.06 5.20 -24.56
N THR A 237 -13.00 5.28 -23.61
CA THR A 237 -13.87 6.46 -23.41
C THR A 237 -13.87 7.00 -22.00
N ALA A 238 -13.74 6.15 -20.98
CA ALA A 238 -13.91 6.51 -19.56
C ALA A 238 -12.59 6.83 -18.84
N ILE A 239 -11.47 7.02 -19.57
CA ILE A 239 -10.17 7.38 -19.00
C ILE A 239 -9.85 8.83 -19.34
N ILE A 240 -9.56 9.62 -18.32
CA ILE A 240 -9.23 11.04 -18.42
C ILE A 240 -7.78 11.23 -17.96
N GLY A 241 -6.98 11.95 -18.73
CA GLY A 241 -5.57 12.20 -18.41
C GLY A 241 -4.78 12.65 -19.63
N ASP A 242 -3.50 12.98 -19.43
CA ASP A 242 -2.63 13.29 -20.55
C ASP A 242 -2.29 12.01 -21.36
N GLU A 243 -1.98 12.18 -22.65
CA GLU A 243 -1.69 11.05 -23.55
C GLU A 243 -0.49 10.22 -23.07
N GLY A 244 0.45 10.81 -22.34
CA GLY A 244 1.59 10.10 -21.76
C GLY A 244 1.15 9.12 -20.67
N ALA A 245 0.33 9.57 -19.71
CA ALA A 245 -0.24 8.73 -18.66
C ALA A 245 -1.14 7.62 -19.24
N ILE A 246 -2.04 7.97 -20.16
CA ILE A 246 -2.93 7.02 -20.84
C ILE A 246 -2.12 5.99 -21.63
N SER A 247 -1.04 6.40 -22.31
CA SER A 247 -0.14 5.50 -23.04
C SER A 247 0.55 4.50 -22.10
N LYS A 248 1.00 4.95 -20.92
CA LYS A 248 1.58 4.06 -19.89
C LYS A 248 0.56 3.04 -19.41
N LEU A 249 -0.68 3.46 -19.12
CA LEU A 249 -1.75 2.56 -18.72
C LEU A 249 -2.02 1.50 -19.79
N ARG A 250 -2.22 1.91 -21.05
CA ARG A 250 -2.45 0.97 -22.17
C ARG A 250 -1.31 -0.05 -22.31
N LYS A 251 -0.05 0.38 -22.18
CA LYS A 251 1.12 -0.52 -22.23
C LYS A 251 1.13 -1.49 -21.06
N LEU A 252 0.79 -1.04 -19.85
CA LEU A 252 0.68 -1.91 -18.69
C LEU A 252 -0.39 -2.98 -18.90
N LEU A 253 -1.60 -2.60 -19.31
CA LEU A 253 -2.69 -3.54 -19.55
C LEU A 253 -2.33 -4.60 -20.60
N VAL A 254 -1.68 -4.21 -21.70
CA VAL A 254 -1.18 -5.16 -22.70
C VAL A 254 -0.16 -6.13 -22.08
N ARG A 255 0.80 -5.63 -21.30
CA ARG A 255 1.79 -6.46 -20.59
C ARG A 255 1.12 -7.47 -19.66
N LEU A 256 0.05 -7.09 -18.98
CA LEU A 256 -0.68 -7.96 -18.04
C LEU A 256 -1.41 -9.12 -18.75
N THR A 257 -1.83 -8.94 -20.00
CA THR A 257 -2.50 -10.01 -20.78
C THR A 257 -1.55 -11.07 -21.35
N GLN A 258 -0.25 -10.78 -21.37
CA GLN A 258 0.75 -11.72 -21.87
C GLN A 258 0.99 -12.86 -20.87
N PRO A 259 1.08 -14.12 -21.33
CA PRO A 259 1.38 -15.27 -20.48
C PRO A 259 2.69 -15.07 -19.71
#